data_AF-A0A7X5IN24-F1
#
_entry.id   AF-A0A7X5IN24-F1
#
_cell.length_a   1.000
_cell.length_b   1.000
_cell.length_c   1.000
_cell.angle_alpha   90.00
_cell.angle_beta   90.00
_cell.angle_gamma   90.00
#
_symmetry.space_group_name_H-M   'P 1'
#
loop_
_entity.id
_entity.type
_entity.pdbx_description
1 polymer ?
#
loop_
_entity_poly.entity_id
_entity_poly.type
_entity_poly.pdbx_seq_one_letter_code
_entity_poly.pdbx_strand_id
1 'polypeptide(L)'
;MFDIRITIGTIGYEQTITALFPAVLEKCRGIQDPNLLLRLLLELGEDALPVLLGVMERLQGKAKQELLCQCMNAYQTVLTEKLNEYLRTDAWGKSFVIRNVYIEHTGKGLELAGKGVSVDLRALAESEKAREKIYEAAAVFAGSGSIGRILGSCAGSMLKQAAKAVPEETEKLGLKLLQREDVKNKLMALAQTALEKRGLDLELKSLSFLAACDTDGTQCGGEVSGVRITPELEEELIKALAGYLRRPCGLVMHLKDE
;
A
#
# COMPACT_ATOMS: atom_id res chain seq x y z
N MET A 1 12.25 -7.74 11.80
CA MET A 1 11.44 -6.76 11.02
C MET A 1 11.46 -7.19 9.56
N PHE A 2 10.40 -7.01 8.79
CA PHE A 2 10.33 -7.44 7.39
C PHE A 2 9.54 -6.45 6.54
N ASP A 3 9.65 -6.59 5.22
CA ASP A 3 8.87 -5.82 4.26
C ASP A 3 7.81 -6.72 3.61
N ILE A 4 6.70 -6.11 3.18
CA ILE A 4 5.61 -6.77 2.47
C ILE A 4 5.50 -6.16 1.07
N ARG A 5 5.35 -7.00 0.05
CA ARG A 5 4.97 -6.57 -1.30
C ARG A 5 3.69 -7.25 -1.72
N ILE A 6 2.75 -6.46 -2.22
CA ILE A 6 1.49 -6.95 -2.77
C ILE A 6 1.39 -6.49 -4.22
N THR A 7 1.34 -7.45 -5.15
CA THR A 7 1.15 -7.15 -6.57
C THR A 7 -0.28 -6.68 -6.81
N ILE A 8 -0.42 -5.58 -7.55
CA ILE A 8 -1.70 -5.03 -7.96
C ILE A 8 -2.02 -5.56 -9.37
N GLY A 9 -3.22 -6.12 -9.52
CA GLY A 9 -3.77 -6.59 -10.78
C GLY A 9 -4.53 -5.49 -11.52
N THR A 10 -5.86 -5.56 -11.45
CA THR A 10 -6.75 -4.59 -12.08
C THR A 10 -6.86 -3.31 -11.24
N ILE A 11 -7.03 -2.17 -11.92
CA ILE A 11 -7.13 -0.85 -11.28
C ILE A 11 -8.30 -0.08 -11.90
N GLY A 12 -9.27 0.30 -11.09
CA GLY A 12 -10.27 1.31 -11.44
C GLY A 12 -9.67 2.69 -11.29
N TYR A 13 -8.97 3.16 -12.31
CA TYR A 13 -8.23 4.43 -12.28
C TYR A 13 -9.12 5.63 -11.92
N GLU A 14 -10.29 5.73 -12.53
CA GLU A 14 -11.23 6.84 -12.31
C GLU A 14 -11.70 6.90 -10.86
N GLN A 15 -12.18 5.78 -10.32
CA GLN A 15 -12.64 5.68 -8.95
C GLN A 15 -11.51 5.95 -7.95
N THR A 16 -10.36 5.32 -8.18
CA THR A 16 -9.18 5.47 -7.31
C THR A 16 -8.68 6.91 -7.27
N ILE A 17 -8.61 7.59 -8.42
CA ILE A 17 -8.12 8.97 -8.48
C ILE A 17 -9.13 9.94 -7.90
N THR A 18 -10.42 9.72 -8.14
CA THR A 18 -11.49 10.49 -7.49
C THR A 18 -11.37 10.43 -5.98
N ALA A 19 -11.09 9.25 -5.42
CA ALA A 19 -10.91 9.07 -3.98
C ALA A 19 -9.62 9.73 -3.44
N LEU A 20 -8.54 9.72 -4.21
CA LEU A 20 -7.25 10.31 -3.81
C LEU A 20 -7.20 11.83 -3.99
N PHE A 21 -7.95 12.38 -4.94
CA PHE A 21 -7.83 13.75 -5.42
C PHE A 21 -7.85 14.81 -4.32
N PRO A 22 -8.79 14.79 -3.34
CA PRO A 22 -8.82 15.80 -2.29
C PRO A 22 -7.51 15.86 -1.50
N ALA A 23 -6.97 14.70 -1.13
CA ALA A 23 -5.73 14.64 -0.36
C ALA A 23 -4.50 15.00 -1.19
N VAL A 24 -4.50 14.68 -2.50
CA VAL A 24 -3.47 15.10 -3.44
C VAL A 24 -3.46 16.63 -3.56
N LEU A 25 -4.62 17.26 -3.71
CA LEU A 25 -4.74 18.72 -3.82
C LEU A 25 -4.23 19.42 -2.56
N GLU A 26 -4.61 18.93 -1.37
CA GLU A 26 -4.08 19.45 -0.09
C GLU A 26 -2.55 19.31 0.00
N LYS A 27 -2.00 18.17 -0.44
CA LYS A 27 -0.54 17.99 -0.47
C LYS A 27 0.15 18.93 -1.44
N CYS A 28 -0.45 19.20 -2.60
CA CYS A 28 0.08 20.14 -3.59
C CYS A 28 0.14 21.57 -3.04
N ARG A 29 -0.81 22.00 -2.20
CA ARG A 29 -0.81 23.34 -1.59
C ARG A 29 0.39 23.59 -0.66
N GLY A 30 0.98 22.53 -0.11
CA GLY A 30 2.16 22.62 0.76
C GLY A 30 3.50 22.66 0.02
N ILE A 31 3.52 22.58 -1.31
CA ILE A 31 4.75 22.56 -2.11
C ILE A 31 5.28 23.99 -2.27
N GLN A 32 6.54 24.25 -1.89
CA GLN A 32 7.14 25.59 -1.95
C GLN A 32 7.36 26.11 -3.38
N ASP A 33 7.74 25.23 -4.31
CA ASP A 33 7.92 25.58 -5.73
C ASP A 33 7.30 24.51 -6.65
N PRO A 34 5.97 24.55 -6.84
CA PRO A 34 5.29 23.61 -7.71
C PRO A 34 5.63 23.90 -9.18
N ASN A 35 5.78 22.86 -9.99
CA ASN A 35 5.91 23.02 -11.45
C ASN A 35 4.61 23.56 -12.08
N LEU A 36 4.64 23.91 -13.37
CA LEU A 36 3.50 24.55 -14.05
C LEU A 36 2.23 23.69 -14.05
N LEU A 37 2.35 22.36 -14.17
CA LEU A 37 1.19 21.46 -14.14
C LEU A 37 0.55 21.42 -12.75
N LEU A 38 1.36 21.39 -11.69
CA LEU A 38 0.86 21.45 -10.32
C LEU A 38 0.27 22.83 -10.00
N ARG A 39 0.86 23.92 -10.51
CA ARG A 39 0.27 25.27 -10.41
C ARG A 39 -1.09 25.32 -11.09
N LEU A 40 -1.20 24.80 -12.33
CA LEU A 40 -2.48 24.71 -13.03
C LEU A 40 -3.52 23.93 -12.23
N LEU A 41 -3.13 22.78 -11.64
CA LEU A 41 -4.01 21.99 -10.78
C LEU A 41 -4.52 22.81 -9.57
N LEU A 42 -3.62 23.56 -8.93
CA LEU A 42 -3.95 24.41 -7.79
C LEU A 42 -4.86 25.59 -8.16
N GLU A 43 -4.64 26.23 -9.30
CA GLU A 43 -5.48 27.32 -9.83
C GLU A 43 -6.89 26.83 -10.20
N LEU A 44 -7.00 25.61 -10.73
CA LEU A 44 -8.30 24.98 -11.03
C LEU A 44 -9.06 24.57 -9.76
N GLY A 45 -8.36 24.33 -8.65
CA GLY A 45 -8.98 23.94 -7.37
C GLY A 45 -9.86 22.70 -7.50
N GLU A 46 -11.13 22.81 -7.10
CA GLU A 46 -12.10 21.71 -7.17
C GLU A 46 -12.48 21.34 -8.61
N ASP A 47 -12.39 22.29 -9.55
CA ASP A 47 -12.66 22.06 -10.98
C ASP A 47 -11.53 21.27 -11.66
N ALA A 48 -10.44 20.98 -10.95
CA ALA A 48 -9.32 20.24 -11.50
C ALA A 48 -9.60 18.73 -11.63
N LEU A 49 -10.54 18.16 -10.88
CA LEU A 49 -10.84 16.73 -10.94
C LEU A 49 -11.37 16.29 -12.32
N PRO A 50 -12.40 16.92 -12.91
CA PRO A 50 -12.83 16.59 -14.27
C PRO A 50 -11.74 16.71 -15.33
N VAL A 51 -10.86 17.71 -15.19
CA VAL A 51 -9.72 17.91 -16.08
C VAL A 51 -8.72 16.77 -15.92
N LEU A 52 -8.37 16.42 -14.68
CA LEU A 52 -7.44 15.32 -14.37
C LEU A 52 -7.97 13.98 -14.91
N LEU A 53 -9.25 13.68 -14.71
CA LEU A 53 -9.86 12.46 -15.24
C LEU A 53 -9.82 12.42 -16.78
N GLY A 54 -10.15 13.54 -17.44
CA GLY A 54 -10.08 13.65 -18.90
C GLY A 54 -8.66 13.57 -19.47
N VAL A 55 -7.66 14.09 -18.75
CA VAL A 55 -6.23 13.91 -19.07
C VAL A 55 -5.85 12.44 -18.91
N MET A 56 -6.26 11.82 -17.79
CA MET A 56 -5.96 10.43 -17.48
C MET A 56 -6.52 9.43 -18.49
N GLU A 57 -7.68 9.69 -19.08
CA GLU A 57 -8.21 8.85 -20.18
C GLU A 57 -7.19 8.69 -21.32
N ARG A 58 -6.41 9.75 -21.58
CA ARG A 58 -5.52 9.88 -22.75
C ARG A 58 -4.08 9.47 -22.51
N LEU A 59 -3.68 9.35 -21.24
CA LEU A 59 -2.33 8.90 -20.90
C LEU A 59 -2.10 7.45 -21.36
N GLN A 60 -0.86 7.12 -21.70
CA GLN A 60 -0.46 5.74 -21.98
C GLN A 60 -0.22 4.96 -20.68
N GLY A 61 -0.24 3.63 -20.74
CA GLY A 61 -0.22 2.75 -19.56
C GLY A 61 0.88 3.07 -18.53
N LYS A 62 2.12 3.28 -19.00
CA LYS A 62 3.24 3.66 -18.12
C LYS A 62 3.02 5.00 -17.42
N ALA A 63 2.60 6.03 -18.15
CA ALA A 63 2.34 7.36 -17.59
C ALA A 63 1.13 7.34 -16.63
N LYS A 64 0.08 6.56 -16.92
CA LYS A 64 -1.05 6.35 -15.99
C LYS A 64 -0.58 5.73 -14.68
N GLN A 65 0.24 4.68 -14.77
CA GLN A 65 0.78 4.00 -13.59
C GLN A 65 1.69 4.91 -12.78
N GLU A 66 2.55 5.68 -13.44
CA GLU A 66 3.43 6.64 -12.78
C GLU A 66 2.65 7.75 -12.08
N LEU A 67 1.64 8.33 -12.74
CA LEU A 67 0.74 9.31 -12.12
C LEU A 67 0.03 8.73 -10.90
N LEU A 68 -0.52 7.52 -11.01
CA LEU A 68 -1.16 6.84 -9.88
C LEU A 68 -0.18 6.64 -8.72
N CYS A 69 1.07 6.28 -9.02
CA CYS A 69 2.11 6.17 -8.01
C CYS A 69 2.31 7.49 -7.27
N GLN A 70 2.40 8.61 -7.99
CA GLN A 70 2.55 9.92 -7.38
C GLN A 70 1.33 10.28 -6.50
N CYS A 71 0.12 10.02 -6.96
CA CYS A 71 -1.11 10.31 -6.21
C CYS A 71 -1.19 9.48 -4.91
N MET A 72 -0.95 8.17 -4.99
CA MET A 72 -0.97 7.26 -3.83
C MET A 72 0.16 7.58 -2.84
N ASN A 73 1.36 7.92 -3.33
CA ASN A 73 2.48 8.26 -2.47
C ASN A 73 2.31 9.63 -1.79
N ALA A 74 1.60 10.57 -2.41
CA ALA A 74 1.16 11.78 -1.70
C ALA A 74 0.19 11.45 -0.54
N TYR A 75 -0.59 10.37 -0.67
CA TYR A 75 -1.50 9.86 0.35
C TYR A 75 -0.86 8.84 1.33
N GLN A 76 0.43 8.57 1.20
CA GLN A 76 1.18 7.53 1.94
C GLN A 76 0.93 7.54 3.45
N THR A 77 1.02 8.72 4.09
CA THR A 77 0.82 8.85 5.54
C THR A 77 -0.58 8.42 5.95
N VAL A 78 -1.60 8.95 5.28
CA VAL A 78 -3.00 8.63 5.59
C VAL A 78 -3.28 7.17 5.27
N LEU A 79 -2.79 6.67 4.15
CA LEU A 79 -2.91 5.26 3.78
C LEU A 79 -2.33 4.33 4.85
N THR A 80 -1.13 4.64 5.33
CA THR A 80 -0.43 3.88 6.39
C THR A 80 -1.21 3.89 7.69
N GLU A 81 -1.67 5.07 8.13
CA GLU A 81 -2.46 5.22 9.35
C GLU A 81 -3.77 4.41 9.26
N LYS A 82 -4.48 4.52 8.14
CA LYS A 82 -5.78 3.86 7.95
C LYS A 82 -5.66 2.35 7.81
N LEU A 83 -4.62 1.86 7.15
CA LEU A 83 -4.33 0.43 7.11
C LEU A 83 -4.04 -0.09 8.52
N ASN A 84 -3.21 0.60 9.31
CA ASN A 84 -2.94 0.21 10.69
C ASN A 84 -4.19 0.28 11.59
N GLU A 85 -5.01 1.33 11.47
CA GLU A 85 -6.30 1.43 12.17
C GLU A 85 -7.20 0.23 11.86
N TYR A 86 -7.31 -0.13 10.58
CA TYR A 86 -8.13 -1.27 10.17
C TYR A 86 -7.57 -2.59 10.67
N LEU A 87 -6.25 -2.80 10.54
CA LEU A 87 -5.59 -4.00 11.06
C LEU A 87 -5.85 -4.18 12.55
N ARG A 88 -5.83 -3.12 13.37
CA ARG A 88 -6.13 -3.17 14.81
C ARG A 88 -7.52 -3.71 15.15
N THR A 89 -8.48 -3.65 14.22
CA THR A 89 -9.83 -4.18 14.45
C THR A 89 -9.93 -5.70 14.26
N ASP A 90 -8.96 -6.32 13.58
CA ASP A 90 -8.94 -7.76 13.33
C ASP A 90 -8.04 -8.48 14.35
N ALA A 91 -8.45 -9.69 14.77
CA ALA A 91 -7.75 -10.47 15.78
C ALA A 91 -6.32 -10.86 15.38
N TRP A 92 -6.04 -10.96 14.08
CA TRP A 92 -4.70 -11.15 13.53
C TRP A 92 -4.04 -9.82 13.24
N GLY A 93 -4.77 -8.92 12.56
CA GLY A 93 -4.24 -7.63 12.13
C GLY A 93 -3.68 -6.78 13.27
N LYS A 94 -4.26 -6.84 14.48
CA LYS A 94 -3.81 -6.05 15.64
C LYS A 94 -2.36 -6.30 16.07
N SER A 95 -1.82 -7.45 15.70
CA SER A 95 -0.42 -7.80 15.98
C SER A 95 0.54 -7.21 14.96
N PHE A 96 0.05 -6.59 13.88
CA PHE A 96 0.87 -6.00 12.83
C PHE A 96 0.90 -4.48 12.96
N VAL A 97 2.09 -3.91 12.81
CA VAL A 97 2.28 -2.48 12.64
C VAL A 97 3.15 -2.25 11.42
N ILE A 98 2.60 -1.54 10.45
CA ILE A 98 3.30 -1.15 9.22
C ILE A 98 3.83 0.26 9.41
N ARG A 99 5.14 0.46 9.25
CA ARG A 99 5.76 1.79 9.40
C ARG A 99 5.45 2.69 8.21
N ASN A 100 5.48 2.15 7.01
CA ASN A 100 5.24 2.92 5.81
C ASN A 100 4.56 2.09 4.72
N VAL A 101 3.50 2.62 4.11
CA VAL A 101 2.81 2.03 2.96
C VAL A 101 2.91 2.96 1.76
N TYR A 102 3.57 2.51 0.70
CA TYR A 102 3.72 3.24 -0.55
C TYR A 102 3.44 2.33 -1.74
N ILE A 103 3.27 2.91 -2.91
CA ILE A 103 3.15 2.16 -4.17
C ILE A 103 4.38 2.45 -5.03
N GLU A 104 4.83 1.45 -5.77
CA GLU A 104 5.90 1.62 -6.74
C GLU A 104 5.62 0.87 -8.03
N HIS A 105 6.26 1.35 -9.10
CA HIS A 105 6.29 0.67 -10.38
C HIS A 105 7.49 -0.27 -10.42
N THR A 106 7.24 -1.54 -10.64
CA THR A 106 8.25 -2.58 -10.87
C THR A 106 8.25 -2.98 -12.35
N GLY A 107 9.28 -3.70 -12.80
CA GLY A 107 9.33 -4.22 -14.18
C GLY A 107 8.17 -5.18 -14.52
N LYS A 108 7.34 -5.58 -13.54
CA LYS A 108 6.22 -6.50 -13.69
C LYS A 108 4.85 -5.85 -13.48
N GLY A 109 4.80 -4.55 -13.18
CA GLY A 109 3.55 -3.82 -12.92
C GLY A 109 3.63 -2.96 -11.66
N LEU A 110 2.50 -2.75 -10.99
CA LEU A 110 2.43 -1.95 -9.77
C LEU A 110 2.43 -2.86 -8.53
N GLU A 111 3.14 -2.43 -7.49
CA GLU A 111 3.17 -3.10 -6.20
C GLU A 111 2.86 -2.14 -5.06
N LEU A 112 1.96 -2.56 -4.17
CA LEU A 112 1.75 -1.94 -2.87
C LEU A 112 2.79 -2.50 -1.89
N ALA A 113 3.57 -1.62 -1.30
CA ALA A 113 4.72 -1.95 -0.47
C ALA A 113 4.50 -1.50 0.97
N GLY A 114 4.60 -2.43 1.91
CA GLY A 114 4.65 -2.16 3.34
C GLY A 114 6.09 -2.29 3.84
N LYS A 115 6.74 -1.17 4.16
CA LYS A 115 8.11 -1.16 4.69
C LYS A 115 8.12 -1.13 6.22
N GLY A 116 9.05 -1.86 6.80
CA GLY A 116 9.30 -1.86 8.24
C GLY A 116 8.13 -2.45 9.04
N VAL A 117 7.58 -3.57 8.55
CA VAL A 117 6.50 -4.28 9.23
C VAL A 117 7.06 -4.98 10.47
N SER A 118 6.44 -4.68 11.60
CA SER A 118 6.70 -5.32 12.88
C SER A 118 5.50 -6.15 13.30
N VAL A 119 5.79 -7.29 13.95
CA VAL A 119 4.76 -8.22 14.42
C VAL A 119 4.95 -8.47 15.91
N ASP A 120 3.91 -8.17 16.69
CA ASP A 120 3.81 -8.60 18.07
C ASP A 120 3.41 -10.09 18.11
N LEU A 121 4.43 -10.95 18.11
CA LEU A 121 4.24 -12.39 18.18
C LEU A 121 3.58 -12.84 19.49
N ARG A 122 3.67 -12.05 20.57
CA ARG A 122 3.00 -12.37 21.85
C ARG A 122 1.50 -12.12 21.73
N ALA A 123 1.12 -10.96 21.21
CA ALA A 123 -0.29 -10.67 20.94
C ALA A 123 -0.90 -11.64 19.92
N LEU A 124 -0.10 -12.06 18.93
CA LEU A 124 -0.52 -13.07 17.95
C LEU A 124 -0.73 -14.44 18.62
N ALA A 125 0.14 -14.85 19.54
CA ALA A 125 0.00 -16.10 20.30
C ALA A 125 -1.24 -16.15 21.20
N GLU A 126 -1.69 -15.00 21.69
CA GLU A 126 -2.83 -14.87 22.60
C GLU A 126 -4.18 -14.87 21.86
N SER A 127 -4.18 -14.73 20.53
CA SER A 127 -5.39 -14.89 19.72
C SER A 127 -5.71 -16.37 19.56
N GLU A 128 -6.85 -16.85 20.09
CA GLU A 128 -7.25 -18.28 20.02
C GLU A 128 -7.16 -18.86 18.60
N LYS A 129 -7.66 -18.11 17.60
CA LYS A 129 -7.61 -18.49 16.17
C LYS A 129 -6.19 -18.55 15.61
N ALA A 130 -5.29 -17.72 16.11
CA ALA A 130 -3.88 -17.76 15.71
C ALA A 130 -3.13 -18.88 16.45
N ARG A 131 -3.53 -19.15 17.70
CA ARG A 131 -2.96 -20.20 18.54
C ARG A 131 -3.10 -21.58 17.90
N GLU A 132 -4.27 -21.92 17.36
CA GLU A 132 -4.49 -23.18 16.62
C GLU A 132 -3.54 -23.34 15.43
N LYS A 133 -3.41 -22.30 14.58
CA LYS A 133 -2.53 -22.34 13.41
C LYS A 133 -1.05 -22.33 13.76
N ILE A 134 -0.69 -21.68 14.87
CA ILE A 134 0.64 -21.73 15.45
C ILE A 134 0.94 -23.15 15.95
N TYR A 135 -0.01 -23.82 16.62
CA TYR A 135 0.16 -25.20 17.08
C TYR A 135 0.38 -26.17 15.91
N GLU A 136 -0.36 -26.01 14.81
CA GLU A 136 -0.12 -26.79 13.59
C GLU A 136 1.28 -26.54 13.01
N ALA A 137 1.71 -25.28 12.91
CA ALA A 137 3.05 -24.94 12.41
C ALA A 137 4.16 -25.45 13.34
N ALA A 138 3.91 -25.43 14.65
CA ALA A 138 4.79 -25.94 15.69
C ALA A 138 4.87 -27.48 15.69
N ALA A 139 3.78 -28.19 15.37
CA ALA A 139 3.77 -29.65 15.24
C ALA A 139 4.67 -30.13 14.09
N VAL A 140 4.75 -29.36 13.00
CA VAL A 140 5.71 -29.60 11.89
C VAL A 140 7.17 -29.46 12.34
N PHE A 141 7.44 -28.68 13.40
CA PHE A 141 8.77 -28.50 14.01
C PHE A 141 9.08 -29.43 15.18
N ALA A 142 8.08 -30.09 15.75
CA ALA A 142 8.27 -30.98 16.89
C ALA A 142 9.22 -32.17 16.59
N GLY A 143 9.57 -32.41 15.33
CA GLY A 143 10.58 -33.37 14.90
C GLY A 143 12.02 -32.86 14.79
N SER A 144 12.30 -31.55 14.92
CA SER A 144 13.63 -30.98 14.65
C SER A 144 13.99 -29.83 15.60
N GLY A 145 14.61 -30.16 16.74
CA GLY A 145 15.38 -29.21 17.56
C GLY A 145 14.85 -28.94 18.97
N SER A 146 15.57 -28.07 19.70
CA SER A 146 15.33 -27.69 21.10
C SER A 146 13.93 -27.12 21.35
N ILE A 147 13.35 -26.43 20.36
CA ILE A 147 11.99 -25.90 20.41
C ILE A 147 10.97 -27.04 20.45
N GLY A 148 11.13 -28.12 19.67
CA GLY A 148 10.22 -29.27 19.71
C GLY A 148 10.07 -29.88 21.10
N ARG A 149 11.15 -29.88 21.91
CA ARG A 149 11.12 -30.31 23.32
C ARG A 149 10.40 -29.32 24.24
N ILE A 150 10.61 -28.02 24.03
CA ILE A 150 9.95 -26.95 24.82
C ILE A 150 8.45 -26.90 24.47
N LEU A 151 8.10 -27.03 23.20
CA LEU A 151 6.73 -27.10 22.70
C LEU A 151 6.02 -28.34 23.25
N GLY A 152 6.63 -29.53 23.14
CA GLY A 152 6.02 -30.79 23.61
C GLY A 152 5.65 -30.85 25.10
N SER A 153 6.11 -29.91 25.93
CA SER A 153 5.87 -29.89 27.39
C SER A 153 4.84 -28.86 27.86
N CYS A 154 4.39 -27.90 27.03
CA CYS A 154 3.61 -26.75 27.51
C CYS A 154 2.41 -26.39 26.60
N ALA A 155 1.31 -27.13 26.67
CA ALA A 155 0.12 -27.00 25.80
C ALA A 155 -0.73 -25.71 25.92
N GLY A 156 -0.23 -24.66 26.57
CA GLY A 156 -0.98 -23.39 26.74
C GLY A 156 -0.15 -22.11 26.66
N SER A 157 1.16 -22.20 26.88
CA SER A 157 2.08 -21.06 27.01
C SER A 157 3.30 -21.13 26.06
N MET A 158 3.25 -22.03 25.07
CA MET A 158 4.35 -22.36 24.14
C MET A 158 5.09 -21.13 23.61
N LEU A 159 4.40 -20.19 22.97
CA LEU A 159 5.02 -18.99 22.40
C LEU A 159 5.49 -17.98 23.45
N LYS A 160 4.81 -17.90 24.60
CA LYS A 160 5.15 -16.94 25.66
C LYS A 160 6.42 -17.35 26.40
N GLN A 161 6.66 -18.65 26.54
CA GLN A 161 7.91 -19.20 27.08
C GLN A 161 9.00 -19.29 25.99
N ALA A 162 8.68 -19.69 24.76
CA ALA A 162 9.64 -19.67 23.65
C ALA A 162 10.14 -18.26 23.34
N ALA A 163 9.27 -17.24 23.31
CA ALA A 163 9.65 -15.84 23.10
C ALA A 163 10.50 -15.26 24.25
N LYS A 164 10.49 -15.89 25.43
CA LYS A 164 11.35 -15.52 26.57
C LYS A 164 12.68 -16.29 26.57
N ALA A 165 12.67 -17.54 26.13
CA ALA A 165 13.82 -18.43 26.19
C ALA A 165 14.69 -18.38 24.91
N VAL A 166 14.07 -18.21 23.74
CA VAL A 166 14.74 -18.24 22.43
C VAL A 166 14.06 -17.26 21.45
N PRO A 167 14.34 -15.95 21.54
CA PRO A 167 13.71 -14.92 20.70
C PRO A 167 13.89 -15.14 19.19
N GLU A 168 15.09 -15.55 18.78
CA GLU A 168 15.48 -15.73 17.38
C GLU A 168 14.70 -16.87 16.69
N GLU A 169 14.50 -17.97 17.41
CA GLU A 169 13.70 -19.10 16.95
C GLU A 169 12.20 -18.82 16.95
N THR A 170 11.74 -17.94 17.86
CA THR A 170 10.35 -17.44 17.87
C THR A 170 10.09 -16.56 16.64
N GLU A 171 11.06 -15.71 16.26
CA GLU A 171 10.98 -14.92 15.03
C GLU A 171 10.92 -15.80 13.78
N LYS A 172 11.73 -16.86 13.71
CA LYS A 172 11.66 -17.86 12.62
C LYS A 172 10.29 -18.55 12.53
N LEU A 173 9.70 -18.93 13.66
CA LEU A 173 8.36 -19.52 13.69
C LEU A 173 7.29 -18.52 13.24
N GLY A 174 7.40 -17.26 13.69
CA GLY A 174 6.53 -16.17 13.26
C GLY A 174 6.58 -15.94 11.76
N LEU A 175 7.77 -15.84 11.17
CA LEU A 175 7.96 -15.69 9.73
C LEU A 175 7.38 -16.88 8.94
N LYS A 176 7.55 -18.12 9.43
CA LYS A 176 6.96 -19.30 8.79
C LYS A 176 5.43 -19.32 8.87
N LEU A 177 4.84 -18.86 9.96
CA LEU A 177 3.40 -18.68 10.07
C LEU A 177 2.90 -17.68 9.02
N LEU A 178 3.59 -16.55 8.87
CA LEU A 178 3.27 -15.53 7.86
C LEU A 178 3.39 -16.07 6.44
N GLN A 179 4.35 -16.95 6.19
CA GLN A 179 4.53 -17.58 4.88
C GLN A 179 3.42 -18.57 4.50
N ARG A 180 2.54 -18.98 5.44
CA ARG A 180 1.41 -19.85 5.10
C ARG A 180 0.40 -19.12 4.22
N GLU A 181 -0.06 -19.79 3.16
CA GLU A 181 -0.98 -19.21 2.17
C GLU A 181 -2.31 -18.76 2.77
N ASP A 182 -2.84 -19.49 3.75
CA ASP A 182 -4.09 -19.11 4.42
C ASP A 182 -3.94 -17.82 5.25
N VAL A 183 -2.74 -17.55 5.79
CA VAL A 183 -2.43 -16.30 6.51
C VAL A 183 -2.23 -15.15 5.52
N LYS A 184 -1.50 -15.37 4.42
CA LYS A 184 -1.35 -14.39 3.33
C LYS A 184 -2.71 -13.96 2.79
N ASN A 185 -3.58 -14.92 2.47
CA ASN A 185 -4.91 -14.65 1.95
C ASN A 185 -5.76 -13.82 2.92
N LYS A 186 -5.66 -14.11 4.22
CA LYS A 186 -6.35 -13.31 5.24
C LYS A 186 -5.82 -11.89 5.31
N LEU A 187 -4.51 -11.68 5.28
CA LEU A 187 -3.89 -10.35 5.27
C LEU A 187 -4.22 -9.57 3.99
N MET A 188 -4.21 -10.22 2.83
CA MET A 188 -4.63 -9.61 1.57
C MET A 188 -6.10 -9.18 1.61
N ALA A 189 -7.01 -10.02 2.11
CA ALA A 189 -8.42 -9.67 2.25
C ALA A 189 -8.63 -8.48 3.19
N LEU A 190 -7.85 -8.39 4.26
CA LEU A 190 -7.88 -7.24 5.16
C LEU A 190 -7.38 -5.97 4.47
N ALA A 191 -6.26 -6.04 3.74
CA ALA A 191 -5.73 -4.92 2.97
C ALA A 191 -6.72 -4.46 1.89
N GLN A 192 -7.28 -5.40 1.12
CA GLN A 192 -8.30 -5.16 0.09
C GLN A 192 -9.50 -4.39 0.67
N THR A 193 -10.07 -4.90 1.77
CA THR A 193 -11.23 -4.25 2.41
C THR A 193 -10.89 -2.84 2.91
N ALA A 194 -9.68 -2.63 3.41
CA ALA A 194 -9.25 -1.32 3.90
C ALA A 194 -9.13 -0.30 2.76
N LEU A 195 -8.62 -0.72 1.59
CA LEU A 195 -8.53 0.10 0.39
C LEU A 195 -9.92 0.45 -0.16
N GLU A 196 -10.80 -0.55 -0.27
CA GLU A 196 -12.18 -0.38 -0.77
C GLU A 196 -13.00 0.57 0.11
N LYS A 197 -12.86 0.50 1.44
CA LYS A 197 -13.52 1.44 2.37
C LYS A 197 -13.06 2.89 2.18
N ARG A 198 -11.98 3.12 1.46
CA ARG A 198 -11.47 4.44 1.08
C ARG A 198 -11.80 4.82 -0.36
N GLY A 199 -12.57 3.99 -1.07
CA GLY A 199 -12.92 4.21 -2.47
C GLY A 199 -11.76 3.90 -3.42
N LEU A 200 -10.72 3.20 -2.98
CA LEU A 200 -9.61 2.78 -3.84
C LEU A 200 -9.98 1.45 -4.50
N ASP A 201 -10.10 1.46 -5.83
CA ASP A 201 -10.44 0.29 -6.64
C ASP A 201 -9.16 -0.34 -7.19
N LEU A 202 -8.56 -1.21 -6.38
CA LEU A 202 -7.31 -1.92 -6.67
C LEU A 202 -7.50 -3.41 -6.37
N GLU A 203 -7.28 -4.28 -7.35
CA GLU A 203 -7.31 -5.73 -7.15
C GLU A 203 -5.94 -6.22 -6.63
N LEU A 204 -5.88 -6.70 -5.39
CA LEU A 204 -4.66 -7.28 -4.83
C LEU A 204 -4.53 -8.77 -5.20
N LYS A 205 -3.41 -9.16 -5.83
CA LYS A 205 -3.23 -10.52 -6.39
C LYS A 205 -2.34 -11.45 -5.56
N SER A 206 -1.17 -10.98 -5.15
CA SER A 206 -0.18 -11.84 -4.48
C SER A 206 0.62 -11.08 -3.45
N LEU A 207 0.75 -11.67 -2.27
CA LEU A 207 1.51 -11.13 -1.15
C LEU A 207 2.81 -11.90 -0.95
N SER A 208 3.91 -11.18 -0.84
CA SER A 208 5.22 -11.72 -0.50
C SER A 208 5.82 -10.98 0.70
N PHE A 209 6.56 -11.73 1.52
CA PHE A 209 7.34 -11.21 2.63
C PHE A 209 8.80 -11.21 2.22
N LEU A 210 9.48 -10.08 2.38
CA LEU A 210 10.90 -9.93 2.13
C LEU A 210 11.60 -9.73 3.47
N ALA A 211 12.73 -10.42 3.68
CA ALA A 211 13.60 -10.09 4.80
C ALA A 211 14.00 -8.61 4.69
N ALA A 212 13.99 -7.88 5.80
CA ALA A 212 14.46 -6.50 5.80
C ALA A 212 15.91 -6.51 5.30
N CYS A 213 16.19 -5.85 4.17
CA CYS A 213 17.56 -5.65 3.75
C CYS A 213 18.22 -4.70 4.75
N ASP A 214 19.24 -5.18 5.46
CA ASP A 214 20.26 -4.34 6.09
C ASP A 214 21.11 -3.71 4.98
N THR A 215 20.50 -2.85 4.16
CA THR A 215 21.26 -2.00 3.26
C THR A 215 21.59 -0.71 4.00
N ASP A 216 22.86 -0.62 4.41
CA ASP A 216 23.57 0.63 4.60
C ASP A 216 23.17 1.63 3.51
N GLY A 217 22.65 2.78 3.94
CA GLY A 217 22.78 4.07 3.26
C GLY A 217 22.20 4.25 1.85
N THR A 218 21.73 3.22 1.15
CA THR A 218 21.07 3.39 -0.15
C THR A 218 19.63 3.78 0.10
N GLN A 219 19.34 5.08 -0.05
CA GLN A 219 18.03 5.69 0.07
C GLN A 219 17.00 5.08 -0.90
N CYS A 220 16.51 3.87 -0.65
CA CYS A 220 15.26 3.39 -1.22
C CYS A 220 14.12 3.93 -0.35
N GLY A 221 13.77 5.17 -0.65
CA GLY A 221 12.72 5.95 0.01
C GLY A 221 13.23 6.70 1.23
N GLY A 222 13.96 7.81 1.01
CA GLY A 222 13.72 8.98 1.87
C GLY A 222 12.21 9.28 1.87
N GLU A 223 11.68 9.95 2.88
CA GLU A 223 10.29 10.42 2.84
C GLU A 223 10.04 11.09 1.48
N VAL A 224 9.39 10.39 0.54
CA VAL A 224 8.94 10.99 -0.71
C VAL A 224 7.65 11.70 -0.31
N SER A 225 7.81 12.73 0.51
CA SER A 225 6.73 13.57 0.97
C SER A 225 6.40 14.53 -0.18
N GLY A 226 5.54 14.08 -1.08
CA GLY A 226 4.94 14.94 -2.09
C GLY A 226 4.82 14.33 -3.47
N VAL A 227 4.00 14.98 -4.28
CA VAL A 227 3.81 14.68 -5.70
C VAL A 227 5.05 15.14 -6.46
N ARG A 228 5.76 14.23 -7.11
CA ARG A 228 6.91 14.56 -7.97
C ARG A 228 6.58 14.18 -9.41
N ILE A 229 6.42 15.18 -10.26
CA ILE A 229 6.26 14.95 -11.70
C ILE A 229 7.65 14.88 -12.32
N THR A 230 7.99 13.74 -12.91
CA THR A 230 9.23 13.55 -13.68
C THR A 230 9.14 14.30 -15.02
N PRO A 231 10.25 14.67 -15.67
CA PRO A 231 10.23 15.29 -16.98
C PRO A 231 9.46 14.47 -18.03
N GLU A 232 9.61 13.14 -17.98
CA GLU A 232 8.91 12.22 -18.89
C GLU A 232 7.40 12.19 -18.63
N LEU A 233 6.99 12.17 -17.36
CA LEU A 233 5.58 12.24 -17.00
C LEU A 233 4.98 13.61 -17.34
N GLU A 234 5.73 14.70 -17.14
CA GLU A 234 5.33 16.06 -17.48
C GLU A 234 5.05 16.18 -18.98
N GLU A 235 5.92 15.66 -19.84
CA GLU A 235 5.72 15.67 -21.28
C GLU A 235 4.43 14.93 -21.69
N GLU A 236 4.19 13.75 -21.13
CA GLU A 236 2.98 12.97 -21.41
C GLU A 236 1.70 13.63 -20.88
N LEU A 237 1.78 14.26 -19.70
CA LEU A 237 0.68 15.04 -19.14
C LEU A 237 0.34 16.26 -20.01
N ILE A 238 1.35 16.98 -20.53
CA ILE A 238 1.14 18.11 -21.44
C ILE A 238 0.46 17.65 -22.74
N LYS A 239 0.94 16.54 -23.34
CA LYS A 239 0.32 15.96 -24.55
C LYS A 239 -1.14 15.56 -24.30
N ALA A 240 -1.40 14.89 -23.17
CA ALA A 240 -2.73 14.45 -22.79
C ALA A 240 -3.67 15.64 -22.51
N LEU A 241 -3.18 16.69 -21.83
CA LEU A 241 -3.89 17.94 -21.60
C LEU A 241 -4.23 18.66 -22.90
N ALA A 242 -3.27 18.81 -23.81
CA ALA A 242 -3.52 19.37 -25.13
C ALA A 242 -4.58 18.57 -25.89
N GLY A 243 -4.52 17.24 -25.80
CA GLY A 243 -5.55 16.36 -26.36
C GLY A 243 -6.93 16.59 -25.75
N TYR A 244 -7.01 16.71 -24.42
CA TYR A 244 -8.24 16.97 -23.68
C TYR A 244 -8.87 18.31 -24.11
N LEU A 245 -8.08 19.38 -24.12
CA LEU A 245 -8.51 20.73 -24.50
C LEU A 245 -8.92 20.85 -25.97
N ARG A 246 -8.37 20.01 -26.86
CA ARG A 246 -8.78 19.95 -28.27
C ARG A 246 -10.13 19.26 -28.50
N ARG A 247 -10.75 18.63 -27.50
CA ARG A 247 -12.15 18.23 -27.68
C ARG A 247 -12.95 19.50 -27.94
N PRO A 248 -13.83 19.53 -28.97
CA PRO A 248 -14.76 20.62 -29.08
C PRO A 248 -15.57 20.62 -27.78
N CYS A 249 -15.30 21.59 -26.91
CA CYS A 249 -16.25 21.95 -25.87
C CYS A 249 -17.54 22.21 -26.64
N GLY A 250 -18.60 21.50 -26.31
CA GLY A 250 -19.95 21.81 -26.79
C GLY A 250 -20.41 23.14 -26.20
N LEU A 251 -19.68 24.22 -26.46
CA LEU A 251 -20.20 25.56 -26.46
C LEU A 251 -21.05 25.65 -27.73
N VAL A 252 -22.28 25.15 -27.63
CA VAL A 252 -23.37 25.73 -28.41
C VAL A 252 -23.47 27.17 -27.92
N MET A 253 -22.69 28.05 -28.55
CA MET A 253 -22.97 29.47 -28.49
C MET A 253 -24.32 29.65 -29.17
N HIS A 254 -25.40 29.63 -28.39
CA HIS A 254 -26.62 30.32 -28.78
C HIS A 254 -26.29 31.82 -28.77
N LEU A 255 -25.60 32.26 -29.82
CA LEU A 255 -25.76 33.61 -30.33
C LEU A 255 -27.23 33.69 -30.74
N LYS A 256 -28.06 34.17 -29.82
CA LYS A 256 -29.33 34.77 -30.21
C LYS A 256 -28.96 36.08 -30.90
N ASP A 257 -28.90 36.02 -32.22
CA ASP A 257 -29.12 37.20 -33.04
C ASP A 257 -30.60 37.59 -32.88
N GLU A 258 -30.89 38.51 -31.96
CA GLU A 258 -32.02 39.45 -32.04
C GLU A 258 -31.63 40.78 -31.40
#